data_AF-A0A6N7QVW7-F1
#
_entry.id   AF-A0A6N7QVW7-F1
#
_cell.length_a   1.000
_cell.length_b   1.000
_cell.length_c   1.000
_cell.angle_alpha   90.00
_cell.angle_beta   90.00
_cell.angle_gamma   90.00
#
_symmetry.space_group_name_H-M   'P 1'
#
loop_
_entity.id
_entity.type
_entity.pdbx_description
1 polymer ?
#
loop_
_entity_poly.entity_id
_entity_poly.type
_entity_poly.pdbx_seq_one_letter_code
_entity_poly.pdbx_strand_id
1 'polypeptide(L)' 'MMNKHDISEELKQKLDKFEVDVPDIPLKKSLSQRIANWLYAPAKNPVDLISKQWTPLTIALLPMIILLCSIPLLFI' A
#
# COMPACT_ATOMS: atom_id res chain seq x y z
N MET A 1 -27.21 -6.45 12.22
CA MET A 1 -25.74 -6.24 12.28
C MET A 1 -25.11 -7.62 12.33
N MET A 2 -24.64 -8.15 11.20
CA MET A 2 -24.12 -9.53 11.12
C MET A 2 -22.72 -9.55 11.75
N ASN A 3 -22.57 -10.29 12.85
CA ASN A 3 -21.28 -10.53 13.48
C ASN A 3 -20.43 -11.36 12.51
N LYS A 4 -19.23 -10.88 12.15
CA LYS A 4 -18.38 -11.52 11.12
C LYS A 4 -17.76 -12.85 11.57
N HIS A 5 -18.20 -13.42 12.70
CA HIS A 5 -17.57 -14.57 13.36
C HIS A 5 -18.50 -15.77 13.55
N ASP A 6 -19.78 -15.67 13.19
CA ASP A 6 -20.74 -16.77 13.35
C ASP A 6 -20.99 -17.46 12.01
N ILE A 7 -20.02 -18.28 11.58
CA ILE A 7 -20.29 -19.28 10.53
C ILE A 7 -21.24 -20.31 11.16
N SER A 8 -22.44 -20.46 10.60
CA SER A 8 -23.42 -21.45 11.06
C SER A 8 -22.81 -22.86 11.10
N GLU A 9 -23.01 -23.60 12.19
CA GLU A 9 -22.45 -24.94 12.41
C GLU A 9 -22.79 -25.91 11.26
N GLU A 10 -23.96 -25.76 10.64
CA GLU A 10 -24.34 -26.54 9.46
C GLU A 10 -23.43 -26.28 8.24
N LEU A 11 -22.96 -25.04 8.08
CA LEU A 11 -22.07 -24.65 7.00
C LEU A 11 -20.69 -25.24 7.23
N LYS A 12 -20.21 -25.21 8.48
CA LYS A 12 -18.93 -25.80 8.88
C LYS A 12 -18.91 -27.31 8.62
N GLN A 13 -19.96 -28.04 8.99
CA GLN A 13 -20.09 -29.47 8.68
C GLN A 13 -20.13 -29.78 7.19
N LYS A 14 -20.70 -28.89 6.36
CA LYS A 14 -20.66 -29.06 4.90
C LYS A 14 -19.28 -28.78 4.32
N LEU A 15 -18.52 -27.83 4.90
CA LEU A 15 -17.17 -27.49 4.47
C LEU A 15 -16.16 -28.58 4.86
N ASP A 16 -16.29 -29.17 6.06
CA ASP A 16 -15.42 -30.28 6.51
C ASP A 16 -15.56 -31.56 5.68
N LYS A 17 -16.65 -31.70 4.89
CA LYS A 17 -16.81 -32.81 3.92
C LYS A 17 -15.91 -32.68 2.69
N PHE A 18 -15.38 -31.49 2.43
CA PHE A 18 -14.43 -31.27 1.36
C PHE A 18 -13.04 -31.42 1.96
N GLU A 19 -12.40 -32.55 1.70
CA GLU A 19 -10.99 -32.75 1.98
C GLU A 19 -10.20 -31.91 0.97
N VAL A 20 -9.98 -30.65 1.31
CA VAL A 20 -9.14 -29.75 0.54
C VAL A 20 -7.73 -29.90 1.07
N ASP A 21 -6.78 -30.18 0.18
CA ASP A 21 -5.37 -30.13 0.51
C ASP A 21 -5.02 -28.68 0.88
N VAL A 22 -4.98 -28.39 2.19
CA VAL A 22 -4.61 -27.09 2.71
C VAL A 22 -3.09 -27.06 2.79
N PRO A 23 -2.42 -26.28 1.93
CA PRO A 23 -0.98 -26.20 1.98
C PRO A 23 -0.54 -25.64 3.34
N ASP A 24 0.56 -26.14 3.88
CA ASP A 24 1.15 -25.58 5.09
C ASP A 24 1.57 -24.12 4.83
N ILE A 25 0.78 -23.18 5.36
CA ILE A 25 1.10 -21.75 5.31
C ILE A 25 1.94 -21.44 6.56
N PRO A 26 3.26 -21.21 6.44
CA PRO A 26 4.09 -20.92 7.60
C PRO A 26 3.64 -19.59 8.25
N LEU A 27 3.03 -19.68 9.43
CA LEU A 27 2.53 -18.54 10.22
C LEU A 27 3.60 -17.49 10.54
N LYS A 28 4.87 -17.89 10.63
CA LYS A 28 6.00 -16.99 10.84
C LYS A 28 7.03 -17.20 9.73
N LYS A 29 7.16 -16.20 8.84
CA LYS A 29 8.31 -16.10 7.94
C LYS A 29 9.58 -15.99 8.78
N SER A 30 10.54 -16.88 8.54
CA SER A 30 11.86 -16.84 9.16
C SER A 30 12.55 -15.50 8.87
N LEU A 31 13.46 -15.06 9.76
CA LEU A 31 14.20 -13.81 9.55
C LEU A 31 15.00 -13.84 8.23
N SER A 32 15.54 -15.00 7.86
CA SER A 32 16.23 -15.23 6.59
C SER A 32 15.30 -15.08 5.39
N GLN A 33 14.08 -15.66 5.44
CA GLN A 33 13.09 -15.45 4.38
C GLN A 33 12.70 -13.98 4.25
N ARG A 34 12.62 -13.22 5.36
CA ARG A 34 12.30 -11.79 5.30
C ARG A 34 13.41 -11.00 4.61
N ILE A 35 14.67 -11.30 4.92
CA ILE A 35 15.84 -10.67 4.29
C ILE A 35 15.91 -11.04 2.81
N ALA A 36 15.70 -12.31 2.47
CA ALA A 36 15.63 -12.75 1.07
C ALA A 36 14.50 -12.03 0.33
N ASN A 37 13.29 -11.98 0.91
CA ASN A 37 12.19 -11.26 0.30
C ASN A 37 12.47 -9.77 0.13
N TRP A 38 13.25 -9.15 1.04
CA TRP A 38 13.65 -7.76 0.91
C TRP A 38 14.68 -7.56 -0.21
N LEU A 39 15.63 -8.49 -0.35
CA LEU A 39 16.66 -8.46 -1.39
C LEU A 39 16.07 -8.72 -2.79
N TYR A 40 15.13 -9.66 -2.91
CA TYR A 40 14.48 -10.03 -4.16
C TYR A 40 13.22 -9.20 -4.46
N ALA A 41 12.74 -8.39 -3.51
CA ALA A 41 11.61 -7.51 -3.78
C ALA A 41 12.02 -6.48 -4.84
N PRO A 42 11.22 -6.30 -5.90
CA PRO A 42 11.49 -5.26 -6.88
C PRO A 42 11.54 -3.91 -6.16
N ALA A 43 12.64 -3.20 -6.35
CA ALA A 43 12.81 -1.87 -5.79
C ALA A 43 11.67 -0.99 -6.31
N LYS A 44 10.96 -0.31 -5.39
CA LYS A 44 9.97 0.70 -5.78
C LYS A 44 10.68 1.73 -6.63
N ASN A 45 10.14 2.00 -7.83
CA ASN A 45 10.70 2.99 -8.71
C ASN A 45 10.66 4.35 -7.99
N PRO A 46 11.79 5.07 -7.83
CA PRO A 46 11.77 6.41 -7.23
C PRO A 46 10.89 7.39 -8.01
N VAL A 47 10.67 7.15 -9.30
CA VAL A 47 9.72 7.92 -10.12
C VAL A 47 8.27 7.71 -9.67
N ASP A 48 7.95 6.57 -9.04
CA ASP A 48 6.63 6.28 -8.48
C ASP A 48 6.32 7.11 -7.21
N LEU A 49 7.34 7.69 -6.56
CA LEU A 49 7.16 8.66 -5.48
C LEU A 49 6.83 10.05 -6.03
N ILE A 50 7.38 10.39 -7.20
CA ILE A 50 7.14 11.68 -7.89
C ILE A 50 5.83 11.63 -8.70
N SER A 51 5.42 10.45 -9.15
CA SER A 51 4.13 10.21 -9.82
C SER A 51 2.92 10.42 -8.90
N LYS A 52 3.15 10.61 -7.59
CA LYS A 52 2.12 10.91 -6.60
C LYS A 52 1.49 12.29 -6.86
N GLN A 53 0.49 12.25 -7.74
CA GLN A 53 -0.59 13.22 -7.98
C GLN A 53 -0.24 14.66 -7.61
N TRP A 54 0.34 15.37 -8.59
CA TRP A 54 0.14 16.80 -8.69
C TRP A 54 -1.36 17.03 -8.84
N THR A 55 -2.02 17.45 -7.77
CA THR A 55 -3.43 17.81 -7.86
C THR A 55 -3.53 19.08 -8.73
N PRO A 56 -4.61 19.28 -9.50
CA PRO A 56 -4.78 20.50 -10.30
C PRO A 56 -4.56 21.79 -9.50
N LEU A 57 -4.88 21.74 -8.20
CA LEU A 57 -4.68 22.82 -7.24
C LEU A 57 -3.19 23.13 -7.01
N THR A 58 -2.33 22.11 -6.87
CA THR A 58 -0.88 22.30 -6.73
C THR A 58 -0.24 22.91 -7.98
N ILE A 59 -0.72 22.55 -9.17
CA ILE A 59 -0.24 23.12 -10.44
C ILE A 59 -0.68 24.59 -10.56
N ALA A 60 -1.92 24.90 -10.18
CA ALA A 60 -2.44 26.27 -10.22
C ALA A 60 -1.77 27.22 -9.21
N LEU A 61 -1.28 26.70 -8.08
CA LEU A 61 -0.58 27.50 -7.06
C LEU A 61 0.89 27.80 -7.41
N LEU A 62 1.50 27.01 -8.29
CA LEU A 62 2.89 27.17 -8.70
C LEU A 62 3.24 28.59 -9.21
N PRO A 63 2.48 29.22 -10.13
CA PRO A 63 2.75 30.60 -10.55
C PRO A 63 2.62 31.62 -9.41
N MET A 64 1.71 31.40 -8.45
CA MET A 64 1.56 32.29 -7.29
C MET A 64 2.76 32.24 -6.35
N ILE A 65 3.33 31.05 -6.14
CA ILE A 65 4.53 30.86 -5.32
C ILE A 65 5.74 31.52 -5.99
N ILE A 66 5.91 31.35 -7.30
CA ILE A 66 6.98 32.00 -8.06
C ILE A 66 6.88 33.52 -7.95
N LEU A 67 5.67 34.07 -8.09
CA LEU A 67 5.41 35.50 -7.96
C LEU A 67 5.75 36.00 -6.55
N LEU A 68 5.32 35.29 -5.50
CA LEU A 68 5.64 35.62 -4.11
C LEU A 68 7.16 35.60 -3.85
N CYS A 69 7.87 34.59 -4.35
CA CYS A 69 9.32 34.48 -4.21
C CYS A 69 10.09 35.56 -4.99
N SER A 70 9.47 36.15 -6.02
CA SER A 70 10.08 37.21 -6.82
C SER A 70 10.00 38.60 -6.16
N ILE A 71 9.13 38.79 -5.17
CA ILE A 71 8.97 40.07 -4.45
C ILE A 71 10.30 40.60 -3.88
N PRO A 72 11.11 39.84 -3.13
CA PRO A 72 12.38 40.34 -2.61
C PRO A 72 13.39 40.71 -3.70
N LEU A 73 13.30 40.13 -4.90
CA LEU A 73 14.17 40.49 -6.03
C LEU A 73 13.80 41.84 -6.65
N LEU A 74 12.62 42.39 -6.38
CA LEU A 74 12.20 43.70 -6.86
C LEU A 74 12.69 44.86 -5.99
N PHE A 75 13.19 44.57 -4.78
CA PHE A 75 13.70 45.55 -3.82
C PHE A 75 15.23 45.53 -3.67
N ILE A 76 15.90 44.79 -4.56
CA ILE A 76 17.36 44.74 -4.74
C ILE A 76 17.72 45.56 -5.98
#